data_AF-A0A6N3J525-F1
#
_entry.id   AF-A0A6N3J525-F1
#
_cell.length_a   1.000
_cell.length_b   1.000
_cell.length_c   1.000
_cell.angle_alpha   90.00
_cell.angle_beta   90.00
_cell.angle_gamma   90.00
#
_symmetry.space_group_name_H-M   'P 1'
#
loop_
_entity.id
_entity.type
_entity.pdbx_description
1 polymer ?
#
loop_
_entity_poly.entity_id
_entity_poly.type
_entity_poly.pdbx_seq_one_letter_code
_entity_poly.pdbx_strand_id
1 'polypeptide(L)'
;MRKPRNFVILLLLVGTVFSLPVRAGIEDMASNLQKLYMWEKIASACKTKSPTELKQEWTVIEMIVYAEAALWEGNISAVLRSIGRTEPQIRPFFEDLKWSADVLARGALDRMYCNTVDKDRAVRVMVSDPAFNDASGQVLDASKLLN
;
A
#
# COMPACT_ATOMS: atom_id res chain seq x y z
N MET A 1 -44.29 -9.17 40.27
CA MET A 1 -43.42 -9.87 39.30
C MET A 1 -42.06 -9.17 39.23
N ARG A 2 -41.01 -9.92 38.89
CA ARG A 2 -39.57 -9.61 39.02
C ARG A 2 -39.02 -8.57 38.03
N LYS A 3 -38.03 -7.80 38.52
CA LYS A 3 -36.75 -7.39 37.87
C LYS A 3 -36.69 -6.14 36.95
N PRO A 4 -35.48 -5.56 36.78
CA PRO A 4 -35.21 -4.12 36.94
C PRO A 4 -34.47 -3.51 35.71
N ARG A 5 -33.85 -2.34 35.90
CA ARG A 5 -32.71 -1.73 35.15
C ARG A 5 -33.06 -0.51 34.27
N ASN A 6 -33.07 0.66 34.90
CA ASN A 6 -32.57 1.90 34.28
C ASN A 6 -31.24 2.28 34.94
N PHE A 7 -30.26 1.39 34.83
CA PHE A 7 -28.87 1.69 35.13
C PHE A 7 -28.10 1.54 33.82
N VAL A 8 -27.27 2.54 33.54
CA VAL A 8 -26.22 2.56 32.52
C VAL A 8 -26.66 2.90 31.10
N ILE A 9 -26.96 4.18 30.86
CA ILE A 9 -26.47 4.87 29.65
C ILE A 9 -25.80 6.18 30.09
N LEU A 10 -24.79 6.03 30.94
CA LEU A 10 -23.81 7.06 31.26
C LEU A 10 -22.43 6.44 31.05
N LEU A 11 -22.12 6.04 29.81
CA LEU A 11 -20.81 5.51 29.41
C LEU A 11 -20.62 5.57 27.86
N LEU A 12 -21.08 6.64 27.21
CA LEU A 12 -20.83 6.87 25.77
C LEU A 12 -19.79 7.98 25.50
N LEU A 13 -19.12 8.50 26.53
CA LEU A 13 -18.17 9.63 26.42
C LEU A 13 -16.77 9.31 26.96
N VAL A 14 -16.33 8.04 26.91
CA VAL A 14 -14.96 7.65 27.32
C VAL A 14 -14.18 6.96 26.18
N GLY A 15 -14.74 6.82 24.97
CA GLY A 15 -14.10 6.09 23.87
C GLY A 15 -13.38 6.92 22.79
N THR A 16 -13.49 8.25 22.79
CA THR A 16 -13.22 9.06 21.59
C THR A 16 -11.87 9.78 21.56
N VAL A 17 -11.03 9.67 22.59
CA VAL A 17 -9.78 10.44 22.66
C VAL A 17 -8.55 9.63 22.23
N PHE A 18 -8.58 8.29 22.32
CA PHE A 18 -7.46 7.43 21.91
C PHE A 18 -7.51 6.95 20.44
N SER A 19 -8.60 7.19 19.72
CA SER A 19 -8.82 6.71 18.35
C SER A 19 -8.37 7.71 17.26
N LEU A 20 -8.14 8.97 17.61
CA LEU A 20 -7.70 10.00 16.67
C LEU A 20 -6.26 9.79 16.14
N PRO A 21 -5.23 9.53 16.96
CA PRO A 21 -3.87 9.34 16.44
C PRO A 21 -3.73 8.05 15.62
N VAL A 22 -4.45 6.98 16.00
CA VAL A 22 -4.47 5.72 15.24
C VAL A 22 -5.16 5.90 13.89
N ARG A 23 -6.25 6.68 13.84
CA ARG A 23 -6.96 6.95 12.59
C ARG A 23 -6.15 7.83 11.63
N ALA A 24 -5.54 8.90 12.12
CA ALA A 24 -4.64 9.72 11.32
C ALA A 24 -3.46 8.89 10.79
N GLY A 25 -2.90 8.01 11.63
CA GLY A 25 -1.87 7.04 11.21
C GLY A 25 -2.34 6.12 10.09
N ILE A 26 -3.50 5.46 10.23
CA ILE A 26 -4.02 4.55 9.19
C ILE A 26 -4.31 5.28 7.87
N GLU A 27 -4.80 6.52 7.92
CA GLU A 27 -5.06 7.33 6.72
C GLU A 27 -3.76 7.64 5.95
N ASP A 28 -2.69 8.00 6.66
CA ASP A 28 -1.36 8.21 6.05
C ASP A 28 -0.79 6.91 5.46
N MET A 29 -0.90 5.80 6.21
CA MET A 29 -0.47 4.48 5.74
C MET A 29 -1.25 4.04 4.50
N ALA A 30 -2.57 4.26 4.48
CA ALA A 30 -3.44 3.97 3.35
C ALA A 30 -3.08 4.81 2.10
N SER A 31 -2.76 6.09 2.30
CA SER A 31 -2.32 6.97 1.21
C SER A 31 -1.00 6.50 0.60
N ASN A 32 -0.04 6.08 1.42
CA ASN A 32 1.22 5.53 0.94
C ASN A 32 1.01 4.20 0.19
N LEU A 33 0.22 3.28 0.76
CA LEU A 33 -0.09 2.00 0.11
C LEU A 33 -0.83 2.20 -1.23
N GLN A 34 -1.75 3.17 -1.33
CA GLN A 34 -2.41 3.51 -2.58
C GLN A 34 -1.40 3.97 -3.65
N LYS A 35 -0.41 4.79 -3.27
CA LYS A 35 0.65 5.20 -4.20
C LYS A 35 1.49 4.01 -4.65
N LEU A 36 1.79 3.08 -3.76
CA LEU A 36 2.52 1.86 -4.11
C LEU A 36 1.74 1.00 -5.10
N TYR A 37 0.46 0.71 -4.85
CA TYR A 37 -0.37 0.00 -5.85
C TYR A 37 -0.45 0.72 -7.18
N MET A 38 -0.52 2.05 -7.16
CA MET A 38 -0.55 2.84 -8.39
C MET A 38 0.77 2.65 -9.16
N TRP A 39 1.91 2.73 -8.47
CA TRP A 39 3.23 2.52 -9.08
C TRP A 39 3.48 1.09 -9.52
N GLU A 40 2.93 0.10 -8.83
CA GLU A 40 2.96 -1.30 -9.24
C GLU A 40 2.27 -1.46 -10.60
N LYS A 41 1.07 -0.88 -10.77
CA LYS A 41 0.35 -0.87 -12.05
C LYS A 41 1.11 -0.13 -13.14
N ILE A 42 1.68 1.03 -12.83
CA ILE A 42 2.51 1.79 -13.79
C ILE A 42 3.72 0.97 -14.22
N ALA A 43 4.45 0.37 -13.28
CA ALA A 43 5.64 -0.43 -13.56
C ALA A 43 5.30 -1.66 -14.41
N SER A 44 4.20 -2.36 -14.08
CA SER A 44 3.71 -3.50 -14.86
C SER A 44 3.39 -3.11 -16.31
N ALA A 45 2.70 -1.98 -16.50
CA ALA A 45 2.42 -1.45 -17.84
C ALA A 45 3.70 -1.02 -18.57
N CYS A 46 4.59 -0.29 -17.90
CA CYS A 46 5.82 0.22 -18.50
C CYS A 46 6.82 -0.88 -18.84
N LYS A 47 6.90 -1.97 -18.06
CA LYS A 47 7.67 -3.17 -18.40
C LYS A 47 7.31 -3.72 -19.80
N THR A 48 6.06 -3.60 -20.21
CA THR A 48 5.61 -4.08 -21.52
C THR A 48 5.81 -3.06 -22.65
N LYS A 49 5.62 -1.76 -22.36
CA LYS A 49 5.67 -0.67 -23.34
C LYS A 49 7.05 -0.09 -23.57
N SER A 50 7.98 -0.24 -22.63
CA SER A 50 9.29 0.39 -22.68
C SER A 50 10.17 -0.19 -23.79
N PRO A 51 11.17 0.58 -24.26
CA PRO A 51 12.29 0.05 -25.03
C PRO A 51 12.93 -1.17 -24.36
N THR A 52 13.53 -2.06 -25.17
CA THR A 52 14.10 -3.34 -24.71
C THR A 52 15.11 -3.14 -23.59
N GLU A 53 15.99 -2.14 -23.73
CA GLU A 53 17.01 -1.78 -22.75
C GLU A 53 16.44 -1.39 -21.37
N LEU A 54 15.19 -0.91 -21.29
CA LEU A 54 14.55 -0.50 -20.04
C LEU A 54 13.65 -1.57 -19.42
N LYS A 55 13.35 -2.67 -20.14
CA LYS A 55 12.40 -3.70 -19.65
C LYS A 55 12.86 -4.36 -18.36
N GLN A 56 14.16 -4.64 -18.26
CA GLN A 56 14.74 -5.24 -17.06
C GLN A 56 14.63 -4.28 -15.87
N GLU A 57 14.91 -3.00 -16.08
CA GLU A 57 14.81 -1.98 -15.02
C GLU A 57 13.36 -1.83 -14.54
N TRP A 58 12.39 -1.75 -15.45
CA TRP A 58 10.97 -1.72 -15.10
C TRP A 58 10.49 -3.00 -14.40
N THR A 59 11.07 -4.15 -14.73
CA THR A 59 10.79 -5.42 -14.02
C THR A 59 11.29 -5.35 -12.58
N VAL A 60 12.50 -4.85 -12.36
CA VAL A 60 13.04 -4.67 -10.99
C VAL A 60 12.20 -3.67 -10.21
N ILE A 61 11.79 -2.55 -10.82
CA ILE A 61 10.88 -1.57 -10.22
C ILE A 61 9.57 -2.23 -9.80
N GLU A 62 8.91 -2.98 -10.69
CA GLU A 62 7.65 -3.68 -10.39
C GLU A 62 7.82 -4.63 -9.18
N MET A 63 8.91 -5.40 -9.14
CA MET A 63 9.19 -6.32 -8.04
C MET A 63 9.41 -5.61 -6.70
N ILE A 64 10.15 -4.49 -6.71
CA ILE A 64 10.41 -3.70 -5.50
C ILE A 64 9.10 -3.11 -4.98
N VAL A 65 8.31 -2.44 -5.84
CA VAL A 65 7.03 -1.85 -5.42
C VAL A 65 6.06 -2.90 -4.89
N TYR A 66 6.01 -4.08 -5.53
CA TYR A 66 5.19 -5.20 -5.06
C TYR A 66 5.60 -5.63 -3.64
N ALA A 67 6.90 -5.78 -3.38
CA ALA A 67 7.40 -6.15 -2.06
C ALA A 67 7.13 -5.07 -1.00
N GLU A 68 7.30 -3.78 -1.35
CA GLU A 68 6.94 -2.66 -0.47
C GLU A 68 5.45 -2.68 -0.13
N ALA A 69 4.58 -2.85 -1.14
CA ALA A 69 3.14 -2.89 -0.95
C ALA A 69 2.72 -4.04 -0.01
N ALA A 70 3.33 -5.22 -0.13
CA ALA A 70 3.06 -6.35 0.75
C ALA A 70 3.48 -6.09 2.21
N LEU A 71 4.63 -5.42 2.43
CA LEU A 71 5.05 -5.01 3.77
C LEU A 71 4.06 -4.03 4.40
N TRP A 72 3.59 -3.05 3.62
CA TRP A 72 2.59 -2.08 4.04
C TRP A 72 1.21 -2.72 4.31
N GLU A 73 0.74 -3.64 3.47
CA GLU A 73 -0.47 -4.43 3.74
C GLU A 73 -0.36 -5.17 5.08
N GLY A 74 0.79 -5.78 5.37
CA GLY A 74 1.06 -6.47 6.62
C GLY A 74 1.00 -5.54 7.84
N ASN A 75 1.66 -4.37 7.75
CA ASN A 75 1.66 -3.36 8.80
C ASN A 75 0.26 -2.82 9.08
N ILE A 76 -0.48 -2.45 8.04
CA ILE A 76 -1.86 -1.95 8.17
C ILE A 76 -2.77 -3.04 8.74
N SER A 77 -2.63 -4.30 8.28
CA SER A 77 -3.39 -5.43 8.80
C SER A 77 -3.15 -5.62 10.29
N ALA A 78 -1.89 -5.53 10.75
CA ALA A 78 -1.54 -5.63 12.17
C ALA A 78 -2.20 -4.52 13.00
N VAL A 79 -2.16 -3.27 12.52
CA VAL A 79 -2.83 -2.14 13.17
C VAL A 79 -4.35 -2.34 13.22
N LEU A 80 -4.98 -2.73 12.11
CA LEU A 80 -6.42 -2.97 12.05
C LEU A 80 -6.86 -4.11 12.98
N ARG A 81 -6.09 -5.20 13.05
CA ARG A 81 -6.35 -6.30 13.99
C ARG A 81 -6.20 -5.84 15.45
N SER A 82 -5.23 -4.98 15.75
CA SER A 82 -5.02 -4.44 17.11
C SER A 82 -6.22 -3.64 17.64
N ILE A 83 -7.02 -3.04 16.75
CA ILE A 83 -8.25 -2.32 17.07
C ILE A 83 -9.52 -3.18 16.90
N GLY A 84 -9.36 -4.50 16.79
CA GLY A 84 -10.46 -5.46 16.78
C GLY A 84 -11.10 -5.74 15.42
N ARG A 85 -10.48 -5.35 14.30
CA ARG A 85 -10.96 -5.74 12.96
C ARG A 85 -10.62 -7.19 12.66
N THR A 86 -11.54 -7.88 11.99
CA THR A 86 -11.35 -9.27 11.52
C THR A 86 -10.96 -9.33 10.05
N GLU A 87 -10.40 -10.46 9.60
CA GLU A 87 -9.97 -10.63 8.21
C GLU A 87 -11.07 -10.30 7.17
N PRO A 88 -12.34 -10.73 7.34
CA PRO A 88 -13.42 -10.36 6.42
C PRO A 88 -13.72 -8.85 6.38
N GLN A 89 -13.33 -8.09 7.42
CA GLN A 89 -13.46 -6.63 7.46
C GLN A 89 -12.23 -5.92 6.90
N ILE A 90 -11.05 -6.55 6.95
CA ILE A 90 -9.78 -5.99 6.49
C ILE A 90 -9.62 -6.18 4.98
N ARG A 91 -9.98 -7.35 4.41
CA ARG A 91 -9.77 -7.63 2.99
C ARG A 91 -10.40 -6.58 2.05
N PRO A 92 -11.67 -6.17 2.23
CA PRO A 92 -12.30 -5.18 1.35
C PRO A 92 -11.58 -3.83 1.35
N PHE A 93 -10.97 -3.44 2.47
CA PHE A 93 -10.22 -2.18 2.55
C PHE A 93 -9.03 -2.16 1.58
N PHE A 94 -8.29 -3.27 1.43
CA PHE A 94 -7.21 -3.34 0.45
C PHE A 94 -7.72 -3.46 -0.98
N GLU A 95 -8.84 -4.14 -1.20
CA GLU A 95 -9.50 -4.22 -2.51
C GLU A 95 -9.91 -2.81 -3.00
N ASP A 96 -10.49 -1.99 -2.12
CA ASP A 96 -10.86 -0.61 -2.40
C ASP A 96 -9.64 0.27 -2.73
N LEU A 97 -8.55 0.13 -1.97
CA LEU A 97 -7.30 0.84 -2.24
C LEU A 97 -6.70 0.44 -3.59
N LYS A 98 -6.68 -0.85 -3.92
CA LYS A 98 -6.21 -1.36 -5.23
C LYS A 98 -7.06 -0.82 -6.38
N TRP A 99 -8.38 -0.81 -6.23
CA TRP A 99 -9.28 -0.25 -7.24
C TRP A 99 -9.02 1.24 -7.46
N SER A 100 -8.91 2.02 -6.37
CA SER A 100 -8.66 3.45 -6.46
C SER A 100 -7.28 3.75 -7.07
N ALA A 101 -6.26 2.96 -6.72
CA ALA A 101 -4.92 3.07 -7.29
C ALA A 101 -4.89 2.75 -8.80
N ASP A 102 -5.69 1.79 -9.27
CA ASP A 102 -5.81 1.48 -10.70
C ASP A 102 -6.37 2.67 -11.50
N VAL A 103 -7.39 3.35 -10.96
CA VAL A 103 -7.93 4.58 -11.57
C VAL A 103 -6.86 5.67 -11.69
N LEU A 104 -6.08 5.88 -10.64
CA LEU A 104 -4.97 6.85 -10.64
C LEU A 104 -3.86 6.45 -11.62
N ALA A 105 -3.52 5.16 -11.67
CA ALA A 105 -2.47 4.63 -12.54
C ALA A 105 -2.82 4.84 -14.01
N ARG A 106 -4.08 4.60 -14.41
CA ARG A 106 -4.55 4.87 -15.78
C ARG A 106 -4.36 6.34 -16.15
N GLY A 107 -4.82 7.26 -15.29
CA GLY A 107 -4.67 8.69 -15.53
C GLY A 107 -3.21 9.17 -15.60
N ALA A 108 -2.30 8.51 -14.86
CA ALA A 108 -0.87 8.77 -14.94
C ALA A 108 -0.26 8.22 -16.25
N LEU A 109 -0.61 6.97 -16.60
CA LEU A 109 -0.10 6.28 -17.78
C LEU A 109 -0.45 6.99 -19.09
N ASP A 110 -1.58 7.68 -19.16
CA ASP A 110 -1.96 8.51 -20.32
C ASP A 110 -0.95 9.62 -20.64
N ARG A 111 -0.08 9.97 -19.67
CA ARG A 111 0.93 11.03 -19.78
C ARG A 111 2.36 10.51 -19.74
N MET A 112 2.55 9.19 -19.69
CA MET A 112 3.86 8.56 -19.57
C MET A 112 4.28 7.88 -20.88
N TYR A 113 5.57 7.94 -21.16
CA TYR A 113 6.22 7.29 -22.31
C TYR A 113 7.01 6.04 -21.90
N CYS A 114 7.11 5.75 -20.60
CA CYS A 114 7.85 4.61 -20.05
C CYS A 114 9.33 4.60 -20.45
N ASN A 115 9.90 5.79 -20.64
CA ASN A 115 11.30 6.00 -20.97
C ASN A 115 12.14 6.25 -19.69
N THR A 116 13.41 6.60 -19.85
CA THR A 116 14.33 6.85 -18.74
C THR A 116 13.84 7.93 -17.77
N VAL A 117 13.20 8.99 -18.27
CA VAL A 117 12.68 10.09 -17.42
C VAL A 117 11.59 9.58 -16.49
N ASP A 118 10.67 8.77 -17.02
CA ASP A 118 9.59 8.15 -16.27
C ASP A 118 10.11 7.13 -15.25
N LYS A 119 11.08 6.32 -15.66
CA LYS A 119 11.78 5.37 -14.78
C LYS A 119 12.45 6.09 -13.62
N ASP A 120 13.23 7.14 -13.87
CA ASP A 120 13.93 7.87 -12.82
C ASP A 120 12.95 8.55 -11.86
N ARG A 121 11.79 8.97 -12.36
CA ARG A 121 10.69 9.46 -11.52
C ARG A 121 10.14 8.35 -10.62
N ALA A 122 9.89 7.16 -11.17
CA ALA A 122 9.44 6.01 -10.38
C ALA A 122 10.45 5.67 -9.27
N VAL A 123 11.73 5.58 -9.61
CA VAL A 123 12.82 5.34 -8.65
C VAL A 123 12.83 6.37 -7.52
N ARG A 124 12.73 7.67 -7.84
CA ARG A 124 12.68 8.73 -6.81
C ARG A 124 11.51 8.57 -5.85
N VAL A 125 10.36 8.10 -6.32
CA VAL A 125 9.21 7.87 -5.44
C VAL A 125 9.45 6.66 -4.55
N MET A 126 9.94 5.56 -5.10
CA MET A 126 10.22 4.35 -4.30
C MET A 126 11.26 4.60 -3.22
N VAL A 127 12.40 5.22 -3.54
CA VAL A 127 13.46 5.48 -2.54
C VAL A 127 13.03 6.46 -1.44
N SER A 128 11.91 7.17 -1.62
CA SER A 128 11.32 8.00 -0.58
C SER A 128 10.39 7.23 0.37
N ASP A 129 10.04 5.98 0.03
CA ASP A 129 9.25 5.10 0.89
C ASP A 129 10.14 4.49 1.99
N PRO A 130 9.72 4.56 3.27
CA PRO A 130 10.46 3.95 4.38
C PRO A 130 10.69 2.45 4.25
N ALA A 131 9.84 1.72 3.51
CA ALA A 131 9.94 0.27 3.30
C ALA A 131 10.89 -0.12 2.16
N PHE A 132 11.42 0.85 1.41
CA PHE A 132 12.24 0.61 0.21
C PHE A 132 13.45 -0.29 0.47
N ASN A 133 14.21 -0.02 1.54
CA ASN A 133 15.44 -0.76 1.81
C ASN A 133 15.17 -2.25 2.09
N ASP A 134 14.12 -2.55 2.85
CA ASP A 134 13.73 -3.92 3.17
C ASP A 134 13.20 -4.66 1.93
N ALA A 135 12.40 -3.99 1.11
CA ALA A 135 11.90 -4.54 -0.14
C ALA A 135 13.01 -4.77 -1.17
N SER A 136 13.93 -3.81 -1.32
CA SER A 136 15.08 -3.92 -2.21
C SER A 136 15.98 -5.10 -1.81
N GLY A 137 16.23 -5.28 -0.51
CA GLY A 137 16.95 -6.44 0.02
C GLY A 137 16.29 -7.78 -0.35
N GLN A 138 14.97 -7.89 -0.16
CA GLN A 138 14.22 -9.10 -0.52
C GLN A 138 14.31 -9.42 -2.02
N VAL A 139 14.19 -8.41 -2.88
CA VAL A 139 14.29 -8.59 -4.34
C VAL A 139 15.71 -9.01 -4.74
N LEU A 140 16.73 -8.38 -4.16
CA LEU A 140 18.13 -8.73 -4.42
C LEU A 140 18.44 -10.16 -3.97
N ASP A 141 17.97 -10.58 -2.79
CA ASP A 141 18.21 -11.93 -2.30
C ASP A 141 17.45 -12.99 -3.11
N ALA A 142 16.21 -12.71 -3.52
CA ALA A 142 15.47 -13.58 -4.44
C ALA A 142 16.18 -13.75 -5.79
N SER A 143 16.80 -12.68 -6.31
CA SER A 143 17.56 -12.75 -7.56
C SER A 143 18.83 -13.62 -7.49
N LYS A 144 19.45 -13.74 -6.31
CA LYS A 144 20.61 -14.60 -6.09
C LYS A 144 20.26 -16.09 -6.07
N LEU A 145 19.01 -16.43 -5.75
CA LEU A 145 18.52 -17.82 -5.72
C LEU A 145 18.12 -18.37 -7.10
N LEU A 146 18.02 -17.48 -8.10
CA LEU A 146 17.63 -17.83 -9.47
C LEU A 146 18.82 -17.94 -10.44
N ASN A 147 20.04 -17.63 -9.98
CA ASN A 147 21.30 -17.81 -10.69
C ASN A 147 22.09 -18.98 -10.09
#